data_AF-T1BLW8-F1
#
_entry.id   AF-T1BLW8-F1
#
_cell.length_a   1.000
_cell.length_b   1.000
_cell.length_c   1.000
_cell.angle_alpha   90.00
_cell.angle_beta   90.00
_cell.angle_gamma   90.00
#
_symmetry.space_group_name_H-M   'P 1'
#
loop_
_entity.id
_entity.type
_entity.pdbx_description
1 polymer ?
#
loop_
_entity_poly.entity_id
_entity_poly.type
_entity_poly.pdbx_seq_one_letter_code
_entity_poly.pdbx_strand_id
1 'polypeptide(L)'
;DYQLIPNTTYGGRVNALTATGNNPGLLPYLSNNYDFRVTWFYKRGDYAEIHPFYKQVSNFPTSSVSNVTLPINDPAPCSYSSGGSVVFTDPNCGKPMVFAETTFTNKLSADVTGVAATWQQLLPYGFGVMINGTWMHSNANFNTTARLQPVRADG
;
A
#
# COMPACT_ATOMS: atom_id res chain seq x y z
N ASP A 1 20.68 3.98 25.03
CA ASP A 1 20.04 4.54 23.83
C ASP A 1 20.21 3.62 22.64
N TYR A 2 19.17 2.86 22.29
CA TYR A 2 19.16 2.08 21.04
C TYR A 2 18.81 3.03 19.89
N GLN A 3 19.85 3.61 19.27
CA GLN A 3 19.74 4.36 18.03
C GLN A 3 19.44 3.36 16.91
N LEU A 4 18.20 3.33 16.41
CA LEU A 4 17.84 2.57 15.22
C LEU A 4 18.52 3.23 14.01
N ILE A 5 19.68 2.71 13.63
CA ILE A 5 20.38 3.14 12.43
C ILE A 5 19.57 2.63 11.22
N PRO A 6 19.10 3.49 10.31
CA PRO A 6 18.42 3.04 9.10
C PRO A 6 19.38 2.18 8.28
N ASN A 7 19.02 0.93 8.03
CA ASN A 7 19.76 0.05 7.15
C ASN A 7 19.38 0.42 5.71
N THR A 8 20.29 1.12 5.00
CA THR A 8 20.13 1.43 3.59
C THR A 8 20.99 0.50 2.75
N THR A 9 20.38 -0.38 1.96
CA THR A 9 21.10 -1.28 1.06
C THR A 9 21.18 -0.64 -0.33
N TYR A 10 22.38 -0.59 -0.90
CA TYR A 10 22.63 -0.09 -2.25
C TYR A 10 22.92 -1.25 -3.20
N GLY A 11 22.41 -1.18 -4.42
CA GLY A 11 22.64 -2.19 -5.45
C GLY A 11 22.32 -1.66 -6.84
N GLY A 12 22.33 -2.54 -7.84
CA GLY A 12 21.99 -2.20 -9.22
C GLY A 12 23.16 -2.27 -10.20
N ARG A 13 22.87 -1.98 -11.47
CA ARG A 13 23.85 -1.95 -12.57
C ARG A 13 24.08 -0.51 -13.00
N VAL A 14 25.15 -0.26 -13.78
CA VAL A 14 25.39 1.03 -14.43
C VAL A 14 24.11 1.48 -15.15
N ASN A 15 23.67 2.72 -14.93
CA ASN A 15 22.40 3.30 -15.40
C ASN A 15 21.10 2.73 -14.80
N ALA A 16 21.15 1.87 -13.78
CA ALA A 16 19.98 1.39 -13.04
C ALA A 16 20.36 1.06 -11.59
N LEU A 17 20.67 2.11 -10.83
CA LEU A 17 21.05 2.05 -9.43
C LEU A 17 19.79 2.01 -8.55
N THR A 18 19.75 1.10 -7.59
CA THR A 18 18.63 0.92 -6.66
C THR A 18 19.10 1.04 -5.22
N ALA A 19 18.27 1.63 -4.39
CA ALA A 19 18.48 1.66 -2.95
C ALA A 19 17.22 1.18 -2.23
N THR A 20 17.36 0.64 -1.03
CA THR A 20 16.23 0.35 -0.13
C THR A 20 16.57 0.94 1.21
N GLY A 21 15.70 1.79 1.72
CA GLY A 21 15.90 2.51 2.98
C GLY A 21 14.68 2.42 3.88
N ASN A 22 14.92 2.54 5.18
CA ASN A 22 13.86 2.66 6.17
C ASN A 22 13.35 4.11 6.20
N ASN A 23 12.05 4.29 6.43
CA ASN A 23 11.46 5.62 6.61
C ASN A 23 11.21 5.89 8.11
N PRO A 24 12.06 6.67 8.80
CA PRO A 24 11.86 7.00 10.22
C PRO A 24 10.66 7.92 10.47
N GLY A 25 10.07 8.52 9.42
CA GLY A 25 8.86 9.34 9.50
C GLY A 25 7.56 8.55 9.30
N LEU A 26 7.59 7.22 9.38
CA LEU A 26 6.38 6.39 9.33
C LEU A 26 5.44 6.75 10.48
N LEU A 27 4.25 7.23 10.13
CA LEU A 27 3.18 7.40 11.08
C LEU A 27 2.63 6.02 11.49
N PRO A 28 2.22 5.86 12.77
CA PRO A 28 1.59 4.64 13.22
C PRO A 28 0.30 4.37 12.44
N TYR A 29 0.01 3.09 12.23
CA TYR A 29 -1.25 2.62 11.68
C TYR A 29 -2.39 3.00 12.62
N LEU A 30 -3.35 3.77 12.13
CA LEU A 30 -4.47 4.23 12.94
C LEU A 30 -5.77 3.67 12.37
N SER A 31 -6.64 3.20 13.26
CA SER A 31 -7.98 2.76 12.89
C SER A 31 -9.01 3.32 13.85
N ASN A 32 -10.03 4.00 13.31
CA ASN A 32 -11.20 4.41 14.05
C ASN A 32 -12.36 3.50 13.66
N ASN A 33 -12.96 2.83 14.64
CA ASN A 33 -14.06 1.89 14.41
C ASN A 33 -15.26 2.35 15.24
N TYR A 34 -16.39 2.53 14.58
CA TYR A 34 -17.67 2.86 15.19
C TYR A 34 -18.68 1.80 14.79
N ASP A 35 -19.32 1.20 15.77
CA ASP A 35 -20.37 0.22 15.55
C ASP A 35 -21.53 0.45 16.49
N PHE A 36 -22.72 0.08 16.02
CA PHE A 36 -23.93 0.16 16.80
C PHE A 36 -24.76 -1.09 16.54
N ARG A 37 -25.22 -1.74 17.59
CA ARG A 37 -25.96 -3.00 17.51
C ARG A 37 -27.25 -2.91 18.29
N VAL A 38 -28.33 -3.35 17.65
CA VAL A 38 -29.65 -3.47 18.28
C VAL A 38 -30.15 -4.88 18.07
N THR A 39 -30.45 -5.55 19.18
CA THR A 39 -31.03 -6.89 19.19
C THR A 39 -32.42 -6.83 19.81
N TRP A 40 -33.42 -7.33 19.09
CA TRP A 40 -34.81 -7.34 19.52
C TRP A 40 -35.30 -8.77 19.71
N PHE A 41 -35.75 -9.07 20.94
CA PHE A 41 -36.37 -10.36 21.29
C PHE A 41 -37.88 -10.19 21.38
N TYR A 42 -38.60 -10.62 20.33
CA TYR A 42 -40.05 -10.44 20.27
C TYR A 42 -40.83 -11.67 20.76
N LYS A 43 -40.20 -12.85 20.78
CA LYS A 43 -40.75 -14.10 21.33
C LYS A 43 -39.65 -14.95 21.97
N ARG A 44 -40.04 -15.93 22.77
CA ARG A 44 -39.10 -16.88 23.38
C ARG A 44 -38.46 -17.73 22.28
N GLY A 45 -37.17 -17.50 22.04
CA GLY A 45 -36.39 -18.20 21.01
C GLY A 45 -36.32 -17.48 19.66
N ASP A 46 -37.00 -16.35 19.51
CA ASP A 46 -37.01 -15.57 18.27
C ASP A 46 -36.36 -14.20 18.49
N TYR A 47 -35.47 -13.82 17.58
CA TYR A 47 -34.82 -12.51 17.63
C TYR A 47 -34.50 -11.96 16.25
N ALA A 48 -34.42 -10.64 16.18
CA ALA A 48 -33.85 -9.93 15.04
C ALA A 48 -32.73 -9.01 15.54
N GLU A 49 -31.69 -8.83 14.74
CA GLU A 49 -30.57 -7.97 15.04
C GLU A 49 -30.21 -7.15 13.81
N ILE A 50 -29.85 -5.88 14.05
CA ILE A 50 -29.29 -4.99 13.05
C ILE A 50 -28.02 -4.37 13.63
N HIS A 51 -26.97 -4.33 12.83
CA HIS A 51 -25.62 -3.94 13.23
C HIS A 51 -24.97 -3.09 12.12
N PRO A 52 -25.26 -1.79 12.05
CA PRO A 52 -24.47 -0.84 11.27
C PRO A 52 -23.05 -0.69 11.85
N PHE A 53 -22.08 -0.60 10.96
CA PHE A 53 -20.68 -0.35 11.32
C PHE A 53 -20.01 0.58 10.31
N TYR A 54 -19.09 1.38 10.83
CA TYR A 54 -18.23 2.27 10.09
C TYR A 54 -16.80 2.10 10.59
N LYS A 55 -15.87 1.87 9.67
CA LYS A 55 -14.45 1.71 9.96
C LYS A 55 -13.66 2.62 9.06
N GLN A 56 -12.78 3.40 9.65
CA GLN A 56 -11.82 4.23 8.96
C GLN A 56 -10.43 3.77 9.31
N VAL A 57 -9.64 3.47 8.27
CA VAL A 57 -8.24 3.10 8.39
C VAL A 57 -7.41 4.19 7.75
N SER A 58 -6.40 4.67 8.49
CA SER A 58 -5.48 5.71 8.05
C SER A 58 -4.03 5.24 8.19
N ASN A 59 -3.15 5.88 7.42
CA ASN A 59 -1.71 5.66 7.47
C ASN A 59 -1.25 4.25 7.05
N PHE A 60 -1.92 3.62 6.07
CA PHE A 60 -1.46 2.31 5.58
C PHE A 60 -0.07 2.42 4.92
N PRO A 61 0.96 1.70 5.41
CA PRO A 61 2.31 1.77 4.86
C PRO A 61 2.34 1.12 3.47
N THR A 62 2.70 1.89 2.45
CA THR A 62 2.84 1.44 1.06
C THR A 62 4.27 1.67 0.59
N SER A 63 4.84 0.73 -0.16
CA SER A 63 6.14 0.93 -0.79
C SER A 63 6.05 2.04 -1.86
N SER A 64 6.93 3.03 -1.74
CA SER A 64 7.08 4.14 -2.69
C SER A 64 8.51 4.16 -3.17
N VAL A 65 8.69 4.39 -4.48
CA VAL A 65 10.02 4.59 -5.06
C VAL A 65 10.25 6.09 -5.20
N SER A 66 11.35 6.60 -4.66
CA SER A 66 11.80 7.99 -4.81
C SER A 66 13.22 8.03 -5.32
N ASN A 67 13.51 8.96 -6.23
CA ASN A 67 14.86 9.16 -6.73
C ASN A 67 15.69 9.97 -5.73
N VAL A 68 16.80 9.40 -5.26
CA VAL A 68 17.75 10.07 -4.38
C VAL A 68 19.07 10.27 -5.13
N THR A 69 19.47 11.52 -5.23
CA THR A 69 20.73 11.91 -5.87
C THR A 69 21.81 12.04 -4.80
N LEU A 70 22.87 11.26 -4.90
CA LEU A 70 24.03 11.42 -4.03
C LEU A 70 25.06 12.35 -4.69
N PRO A 71 25.81 13.17 -3.92
CA PRO A 71 26.85 14.07 -4.44
C PRO A 71 28.14 13.30 -4.79
N ILE A 72 28.00 12.08 -5.32
CA ILE A 72 29.09 11.26 -5.86
C ILE A 72 28.82 11.09 -7.36
N ASN A 73 29.86 11.29 -8.16
CA ASN A 73 29.76 11.22 -9.61
C ASN A 73 29.77 9.76 -10.07
N ASP A 74 28.96 9.44 -11.08
CA ASP A 74 28.86 8.08 -11.62
C ASP A 74 30.23 7.61 -12.17
N PRO A 75 30.77 6.47 -11.69
CA PRO A 75 32.00 5.88 -12.19
C PRO A 75 31.84 5.13 -13.54
N ALA A 76 30.69 5.25 -14.23
CA ALA A 76 30.47 4.71 -15.58
C ALA A 76 31.69 4.94 -16.49
N PRO A 77 32.03 3.98 -17.39
CA PRO A 77 33.29 4.00 -18.12
C PRO A 77 33.38 5.24 -19.02
N CYS A 78 34.09 6.25 -18.54
CA CYS A 78 34.53 7.37 -19.35
C CYS A 78 35.74 6.88 -20.15
N SER A 79 35.59 6.73 -21.47
CA SER A 79 36.70 6.32 -22.33
C SER A 79 37.61 7.54 -22.55
N TYR A 80 38.86 7.46 -22.08
CA TYR A 80 39.85 8.50 -22.29
C TYR A 80 40.52 8.30 -23.65
N SER A 81 40.49 9.31 -24.51
CA SER A 81 41.34 9.36 -25.70
C SER A 81 42.80 9.48 -25.25
N SER A 82 43.73 8.89 -26.01
CA SER A 82 45.18 8.92 -25.75
C SER A 82 45.80 10.32 -25.66
N GLY A 83 45.03 11.38 -25.97
CA GLY A 83 45.40 12.78 -25.78
C GLY A 83 44.86 13.45 -24.51
N GLY A 84 44.31 12.70 -23.55
CA GLY A 84 43.80 13.26 -22.28
C GLY A 84 42.44 13.98 -22.39
N SER A 85 41.80 13.96 -23.56
CA SER A 85 40.44 14.45 -23.76
C SER A 85 39.42 13.35 -23.43
N VAL A 86 38.46 13.65 -22.56
CA VAL A 86 37.39 12.72 -22.15
C VAL A 86 36.42 12.56 -23.32
N VAL A 87 36.27 11.34 -23.85
CA VAL A 87 35.22 11.00 -24.82
C VAL A 87 34.09 10.33 -24.04
N PHE A 88 33.00 11.07 -23.82
CA PHE A 88 31.83 10.60 -23.10
C PHE A 88 31.07 9.57 -23.96
N THR A 89 31.41 8.28 -23.82
CA THR A 89 30.68 7.19 -24.47
C THR A 89 29.33 6.89 -23.81
N ASP A 90 29.13 7.34 -22.57
CA ASP A 90 27.85 7.28 -21.84
C ASP A 90 27.32 8.71 -21.56
N PRO A 91 26.06 9.03 -21.89
CA PRO A 91 25.40 10.29 -21.54
C PRO A 91 25.37 10.66 -20.04
N ASN A 92 25.73 9.73 -19.15
CA ASN A 92 25.70 9.89 -17.70
C ASN A 92 27.09 10.05 -17.05
N CYS A 93 28.19 9.98 -17.82
CA CYS A 93 29.53 10.20 -17.29
C CYS A 93 29.68 11.64 -16.74
N GLY A 94 30.13 11.76 -15.49
CA GLY A 94 30.32 13.05 -14.78
C GLY A 94 29.06 13.65 -14.16
N LYS A 95 27.90 12.98 -14.22
CA LYS A 95 26.68 13.39 -13.51
C LYS A 95 26.63 12.75 -12.11
N PRO A 96 25.95 13.39 -11.14
CA PRO A 96 25.75 12.80 -9.82
C PRO A 96 24.86 11.54 -9.93
N MET A 97 25.22 10.48 -9.19
CA MET A 97 24.51 9.20 -9.20
C MET A 97 23.09 9.35 -8.63
N VAL A 98 22.11 8.85 -9.37
CA VAL A 98 20.69 8.83 -8.96
C VAL A 98 20.28 7.39 -8.65
N PHE A 99 19.87 7.14 -7.41
CA PHE A 99 19.36 5.85 -6.95
C PHE A 99 17.84 5.88 -6.93
N ALA A 100 17.21 4.84 -7.47
CA ALA A 100 15.80 4.57 -7.23
C ALA A 100 15.66 3.95 -5.83
N GLU A 101 15.33 4.77 -4.83
CA GLU A 101 15.19 4.33 -3.46
C GLU A 101 13.77 3.86 -3.15
N THR A 102 13.64 2.63 -2.68
CA THR A 102 12.39 2.04 -2.19
C THR A 102 12.27 2.33 -0.70
N THR A 103 11.26 3.12 -0.32
CA THR A 103 10.93 3.41 1.09
C THR A 103 9.45 3.19 1.34
N PHE A 104 9.06 2.88 2.58
CA PHE A 104 7.63 2.80 2.94
C PHE A 104 7.10 4.20 3.27
N THR A 105 5.96 4.57 2.71
CA THR A 105 5.27 5.84 2.97
C THR A 105 3.82 5.60 3.38
N ASN A 106 3.30 6.38 4.32
CA ASN A 106 1.89 6.34 4.68
C ASN A 106 1.08 7.08 3.60
N LYS A 107 0.37 6.35 2.73
CA LYS A 107 -0.36 6.96 1.60
C LYS A 107 -1.81 6.53 1.45
N LEU A 108 -2.20 5.36 1.97
CA LEU A 108 -3.57 4.87 1.80
C LEU A 108 -4.43 5.16 3.03
N SER A 109 -5.62 5.69 2.76
CA SER A 109 -6.74 5.76 3.69
C SER A 109 -7.94 5.11 3.04
N ALA A 110 -8.68 4.29 3.81
CA ALA A 110 -9.86 3.59 3.32
C ALA A 110 -10.96 3.65 4.37
N ASP A 111 -12.15 4.01 3.90
CA ASP A 111 -13.36 3.96 4.71
C ASP A 111 -14.20 2.75 4.27
N VAL A 112 -14.75 2.06 5.25
CA VAL A 112 -15.60 0.90 5.08
C VAL A 112 -16.87 1.13 5.89
N THR A 113 -18.00 1.20 5.19
CA THR A 113 -19.31 1.33 5.81
C THR A 113 -20.14 0.10 5.47
N GLY A 114 -20.89 -0.41 6.43
CA GLY A 114 -21.75 -1.54 6.17
C GLY A 114 -22.84 -1.69 7.20
N VAL A 115 -23.73 -2.61 6.91
CA VAL A 115 -24.79 -3.03 7.82
C VAL A 115 -24.90 -4.55 7.75
N ALA A 116 -24.94 -5.17 8.92
CA ALA A 116 -25.29 -6.56 9.08
C ALA A 116 -26.69 -6.67 9.70
N ALA A 117 -27.42 -7.70 9.29
CA ALA A 117 -28.70 -8.05 9.90
C ALA A 117 -28.81 -9.55 10.05
N THR A 118 -29.42 -9.95 11.16
CA THR A 118 -29.71 -11.35 11.50
C THR A 118 -31.15 -11.47 11.92
N TRP A 119 -31.80 -12.53 11.49
CA TRP A 119 -33.15 -12.85 11.91
C TRP A 119 -33.26 -14.34 12.18
N GLN A 120 -33.78 -14.70 13.35
CA GLN A 120 -34.04 -16.08 13.75
C GLN A 120 -35.49 -16.22 14.19
N GLN A 121 -36.15 -17.25 13.68
CA GLN A 121 -37.50 -17.63 14.07
C GLN A 121 -37.60 -19.14 14.32
N LEU A 122 -38.10 -19.50 15.49
CA LEU A 122 -38.49 -20.86 15.84
C LEU A 122 -39.89 -21.15 15.27
N LEU A 123 -40.00 -22.28 14.57
CA LEU A 123 -41.24 -22.79 14.01
C LEU A 123 -41.85 -23.84 14.97
N PRO A 124 -43.15 -24.13 14.84
CA PRO A 124 -43.77 -25.27 15.52
C PRO A 124 -43.06 -26.59 15.17
N TYR A 125 -43.20 -27.59 16.04
CA TYR A 125 -42.61 -28.94 15.88
C TYR A 125 -41.09 -29.03 16.03
N GLY A 126 -40.45 -28.03 16.64
CA GLY A 126 -39.01 -28.05 16.97
C GLY A 126 -38.09 -27.63 15.83
N PHE A 127 -38.65 -27.13 14.73
CA PHE A 127 -37.89 -26.56 13.62
C PHE A 127 -37.59 -25.07 13.86
N GLY A 128 -36.63 -24.52 13.13
CA GLY A 128 -36.34 -23.08 13.14
C GLY A 128 -35.65 -22.65 11.86
N VAL A 129 -35.77 -21.36 11.56
CA VAL A 129 -35.12 -20.69 10.43
C VAL A 129 -34.23 -19.56 10.94
N MET A 130 -33.10 -19.36 10.28
CA MET A 130 -32.18 -18.25 10.53
C MET A 130 -31.71 -17.67 9.21
N ILE A 131 -31.72 -16.35 9.11
CA ILE A 131 -31.25 -15.58 7.96
C ILE A 131 -30.18 -14.61 8.46
N ASN A 132 -29.01 -14.63 7.81
CA ASN A 132 -27.93 -13.71 8.06
C ASN A 132 -27.57 -13.00 6.76
N GLY A 133 -27.42 -11.68 6.82
CA GLY A 133 -27.02 -10.86 5.69
C GLY A 133 -26.04 -9.78 6.11
N THR A 134 -25.08 -9.49 5.25
CA THR A 134 -24.15 -8.37 5.46
C THR A 134 -23.95 -7.66 4.15
N TRP A 135 -24.14 -6.34 4.17
CA TRP A 135 -23.89 -5.47 3.04
C TRP A 135 -22.80 -4.47 3.40
N MET A 136 -21.85 -4.28 2.50
CA MET A 136 -20.67 -3.43 2.71
C MET A 136 -20.38 -2.62 1.47
N HIS A 137 -19.97 -1.37 1.70
CA HIS A 137 -19.44 -0.46 0.70
C HIS A 137 -18.13 0.14 1.20
N SER A 138 -17.14 0.26 0.33
CA SER A 138 -15.87 0.91 0.65
C SER A 138 -15.48 1.85 -0.48
N ASN A 139 -14.92 3.01 -0.10
CA ASN A 139 -14.41 4.02 -1.01
C ASN A 139 -12.91 3.83 -1.32
N ALA A 140 -12.36 2.63 -1.12
CA ALA A 140 -10.96 2.34 -1.41
C ALA A 140 -10.65 2.66 -2.89
N ASN A 141 -10.04 3.83 -3.12
CA ASN A 141 -9.54 4.25 -4.41
C ASN A 141 -8.31 3.40 -4.74
N PHE A 142 -8.53 2.19 -5.24
CA PHE A 142 -7.49 1.47 -5.96
C PHE A 142 -7.33 2.17 -7.30
N ASN A 143 -6.36 3.09 -7.38
CA ASN A 143 -5.98 3.63 -8.67
C ASN A 143 -5.51 2.47 -9.56
N THR A 144 -6.36 2.04 -10.48
CA THR A 144 -6.13 0.94 -11.43
C THR A 144 -5.32 1.36 -12.65
N THR A 145 -4.72 2.56 -12.69
CA THR A 145 -3.88 3.01 -13.84
C THR A 145 -2.52 2.32 -13.95
N ALA A 146 -2.34 1.10 -13.45
CA ALA A 146 -1.13 0.30 -13.66
C ALA A 146 -1.39 -1.03 -14.40
N ARG A 147 -2.52 -1.19 -15.10
CA ARG A 147 -2.73 -2.38 -15.94
C ARG A 147 -3.37 -2.07 -17.28
N LEU A 148 -2.70 -1.28 -18.12
CA LEU A 148 -2.78 -1.41 -19.58
C LEU A 148 -1.49 -0.86 -20.21
N GLN A 149 -0.39 -1.61 -20.14
CA GLN A 149 0.59 -1.52 -21.22
C GLN A 149 0.12 -2.49 -22.32
N PRO A 150 -0.29 -2.01 -23.50
CA PRO A 150 -0.52 -2.90 -24.62
C PRO A 150 0.83 -3.51 -25.00
N VAL A 151 0.94 -4.84 -24.93
CA VAL A 151 2.03 -5.57 -25.55
C VAL A 151 1.95 -5.27 -27.05
N ARG A 152 2.94 -4.54 -27.55
CA ARG A 152 3.16 -4.37 -28.99
C ARG A 152 3.43 -5.76 -29.56
N ALA A 153 2.53 -6.24 -30.41
CA ALA A 153 2.81 -7.37 -31.28
C ALA A 153 3.77 -6.86 -32.36
N ASP A 154 5.04 -7.23 -32.26
CA ASP A 154 6.01 -7.04 -33.32
C ASP A 154 5.87 -8.19 -34.32
N GLY A 155 5.80 -7.83 -35.62
CA GLY A 155 6.26 -8.64 -36.76
C GLY A 155 5.35 -9.75 -37.25
#